data_AF-A0A950WC65-F1
#
_entry.id   AF-A0A950WC65-F1
#
_cell.length_a   1.000
_cell.length_b   1.000
_cell.length_c   1.000
_cell.angle_alpha   90.00
_cell.angle_beta   90.00
_cell.angle_gamma   90.00
#
_symmetry.space_group_name_H-M   'P 1'
#
loop_
_entity.id
_entity.type
_entity.pdbx_description
1 polymer ?
#
loop_
_entity_poly.entity_id
_entity_poly.type
_entity_poly.pdbx_seq_one_letter_code
_entity_poly.pdbx_strand_id
1 'polypeptide(L)'
;MIKMLHHFAVTDGGPSVVLNRWIGAMVELFRPQIAALLHARDETVMAWRRRRRTHVLEDLRLEITSSLDIELDTQLAIVDRVGDRLGDGGVRSALSLPSMAEGWGESFAG
;
A
#
# COMPACT_ATOMS: atom_id res chain seq x y z
N MET A 1 15.04 6.40 3.83
CA MET A 1 14.50 5.29 3.00
C MET A 1 14.31 4.06 3.89
N ILE A 2 13.11 3.47 3.93
CA ILE A 2 12.76 2.40 4.89
C ILE A 2 13.00 1.03 4.27
N LYS A 3 14.00 0.29 4.78
CA LYS A 3 14.45 -1.00 4.21
C LYS A 3 13.33 -2.04 4.08
N MET A 4 12.45 -2.17 5.08
CA MET A 4 11.32 -3.10 5.06
C MET A 4 10.45 -2.94 3.80
N LEU A 5 10.22 -1.70 3.38
CA LEU A 5 9.36 -1.39 2.23
C LEU A 5 10.02 -1.75 0.89
N HIS A 6 11.32 -2.06 0.85
CA HIS A 6 11.99 -2.59 -0.36
C HIS A 6 11.78 -4.09 -0.53
N HIS A 7 11.45 -4.78 0.55
CA HIS A 7 11.20 -6.22 0.55
C HIS A 7 9.72 -6.55 0.44
N PHE A 8 8.85 -5.54 0.31
CA PHE A 8 7.44 -5.75 0.05
C PHE A 8 7.26 -6.20 -1.40
N ALA A 9 7.11 -7.51 -1.58
CA ALA A 9 6.80 -8.14 -2.85
C ALA A 9 5.70 -9.17 -2.61
N VAL A 10 4.51 -8.89 -3.16
CA VAL A 10 3.43 -9.89 -3.20
C VAL A 10 3.70 -10.75 -4.43
N THR A 11 4.34 -11.91 -4.22
CA THR A 11 4.75 -12.81 -5.31
C THR A 11 3.58 -13.62 -5.88
N ASP A 12 3.79 -14.16 -7.08
CA ASP A 12 2.79 -14.79 -7.96
C ASP A 12 2.26 -16.18 -7.50
N GLY A 13 2.47 -16.54 -6.24
CA GLY A 13 2.16 -17.89 -5.71
C GLY A 13 0.76 -18.07 -5.14
N GLY A 14 -0.11 -17.06 -5.25
CA GLY A 14 -1.48 -17.07 -4.69
C GLY A 14 -2.56 -17.37 -5.73
N PRO A 15 -3.81 -17.63 -5.31
CA PRO A 15 -4.90 -18.04 -6.20
C PRO A 15 -5.34 -16.94 -7.21
N SER A 16 -4.96 -15.67 -6.99
CA SER A 16 -5.30 -14.56 -7.87
C SER A 16 -4.09 -13.66 -8.15
N VAL A 17 -3.49 -13.90 -9.33
CA VAL A 17 -2.40 -13.10 -9.90
C VAL A 17 -2.80 -11.63 -10.04
N VAL A 18 -4.04 -11.36 -10.46
CA VAL A 18 -4.56 -10.01 -10.66
C VAL A 18 -4.65 -9.24 -9.34
N LEU A 19 -5.17 -9.88 -8.29
CA LEU A 19 -5.25 -9.26 -6.97
C LEU A 19 -3.85 -8.97 -6.40
N ASN A 20 -2.94 -9.93 -6.51
CA ASN A 20 -1.57 -9.77 -6.03
C ASN A 20 -0.86 -8.60 -6.74
N ARG A 21 -1.04 -8.49 -8.06
CA ARG A 21 -0.51 -7.38 -8.85
C ARG A 21 -1.14 -6.05 -8.45
N TRP A 22 -2.45 -6.01 -8.22
CA TRP A 22 -3.15 -4.80 -7.78
C TRP A 22 -2.66 -4.34 -6.40
N ILE A 23 -2.53 -5.25 -5.42
CA ILE A 23 -2.00 -4.94 -4.09
C ILE A 23 -0.56 -4.41 -4.19
N GLY A 24 0.27 -5.05 -5.01
CA GLY A 24 1.64 -4.60 -5.26
C GLY A 24 1.69 -3.16 -5.80
N ALA A 25 0.89 -2.88 -6.83
CA ALA A 25 0.79 -1.55 -7.42
C ALA A 25 0.29 -0.49 -6.43
N MET A 26 -0.69 -0.83 -5.57
CA MET A 26 -1.19 0.10 -4.54
C MET A 26 -0.10 0.45 -3.52
N VAL A 27 0.69 -0.53 -3.07
CA VAL A 27 1.79 -0.27 -2.13
C VAL A 27 2.92 0.53 -2.78
N GLU A 28 3.17 0.33 -4.07
CA GLU A 28 4.13 1.14 -4.83
C GLU A 28 3.65 2.57 -5.01
N LEU A 29 2.37 2.78 -5.36
CA LEU A 29 1.76 4.10 -5.52
C LEU A 29 1.83 4.92 -4.21
N PHE A 30 1.48 4.30 -3.09
CA PHE A 30 1.45 4.95 -1.78
C PHE A 30 2.76 4.83 -0.98
N ARG A 31 3.85 4.40 -1.64
CA ARG A 31 5.13 4.16 -0.98
C ARG A 31 5.65 5.37 -0.18
N PRO A 32 5.56 6.62 -0.67
CA PRO A 32 5.96 7.80 0.10
C PRO A 32 5.13 7.99 1.38
N GLN A 33 3.81 7.81 1.29
CA GLN A 33 2.87 7.98 2.41
C GLN A 33 3.07 6.89 3.46
N ILE A 34 3.22 5.63 3.03
CA ILE A 34 3.54 4.50 3.91
C ILE A 34 4.87 4.76 4.64
N ALA A 35 5.87 5.31 3.95
CA ALA A 35 7.14 5.65 4.59
C ALA A 35 6.99 6.77 5.65
N ALA A 36 6.19 7.81 5.35
CA ALA A 36 5.91 8.87 6.31
C ALA A 36 5.20 8.34 7.57
N LEU A 37 4.20 7.46 7.39
CA LEU A 37 3.51 6.79 8.50
C LEU A 37 4.46 5.95 9.36
N LEU A 38 5.33 5.16 8.73
CA LEU A 38 6.29 4.33 9.47
C LEU A 38 7.30 5.17 10.27
N HIS A 39 7.76 6.30 9.71
CA HIS A 39 8.61 7.24 10.46
C HIS A 39 7.87 7.85 11.66
N ALA A 40 6.64 8.33 11.46
CA ALA A 40 5.83 8.89 12.55
C ALA A 40 5.52 7.84 13.64
N ARG A 41 5.23 6.60 13.24
CA ARG A 41 5.06 5.47 14.15
C ARG A 41 6.31 5.27 15.01
N ASP A 42 7.49 5.19 14.38
CA ASP A 42 8.75 4.94 15.09
C ASP A 42 9.05 6.06 16.10
N GLU A 43 8.77 7.31 15.74
CA GLU A 43 8.89 8.46 16.64
C GLU A 43 7.93 8.36 17.84
N THR A 44 6.65 8.08 17.60
CA THR A 44 5.64 7.89 18.65
C THR A 44 6.04 6.77 19.62
N VAL A 45 6.45 5.62 19.08
CA VAL A 45 6.87 4.46 19.88
C VAL A 45 8.13 4.79 20.70
N MET A 46 9.12 5.45 20.11
CA MET A 46 10.35 5.82 20.82
C MET A 46 10.09 6.89 21.90
N ALA A 47 9.22 7.85 21.63
CA ALA A 47 8.79 8.83 22.63
C ALA A 47 8.02 8.19 23.78
N TRP A 48 7.20 7.16 23.51
CA TRP A 48 6.49 6.40 24.53
C TRP A 48 7.45 5.58 25.41
N ARG A 49 8.39 4.85 24.80
CA ARG A 49 9.42 4.06 25.50
C ARG A 49 10.27 4.88 26.46
N ARG A 50 10.57 6.14 26.11
CA ARG A 50 11.34 7.04 26.99
C ARG A 50 10.55 7.45 28.23
N ARG A 51 9.22 7.53 28.13
CA ARG A 51 8.34 7.99 29.22
C ARG A 51 7.86 6.86 30.11
N ARG A 52 7.79 5.62 29.63
CA ARG A 52 7.25 4.46 30.36
C ARG A 52 8.06 3.20 30.08
N ARG A 53 8.32 2.43 31.13
CA ARG A 53 9.01 1.12 31.07
C ARG A 53 8.04 -0.06 30.85
N THR A 54 6.82 0.22 30.40
CA THR A 54 5.79 -0.80 30.14
C THR A 54 6.01 -1.51 28.80
N HIS A 55 5.42 -2.70 28.65
CA HIS A 55 5.42 -3.42 27.38
C HIS A 55 4.64 -2.62 26.32
N VAL A 56 5.40 -2.06 25.37
CA VAL A 56 4.90 -1.20 24.29
C VAL A 56 3.86 -1.90 23.40
N LEU A 57 3.96 -3.24 23.26
CA LEU A 57 3.08 -4.02 22.39
C LEU A 57 1.74 -4.38 23.05
N GLU A 58 1.58 -4.15 24.36
CA GLU A 58 0.36 -4.47 25.11
C GLU A 58 -0.45 -3.21 25.47
N ASP A 59 0.05 -2.02 25.11
CA ASP A 59 -0.58 -0.76 25.46
C ASP A 59 -1.57 -0.35 24.35
N LEU A 60 -2.88 -0.47 24.63
CA LEU A 60 -3.96 -0.05 23.72
C LEU A 60 -3.87 1.43 23.30
N ARG A 61 -3.14 2.26 24.06
CA ARG A 61 -2.91 3.67 23.70
C ARG A 61 -1.95 3.84 22.52
N LEU A 62 -1.28 2.77 22.09
CA LEU A 62 -0.42 2.70 20.91
C LEU A 62 -1.08 1.93 19.76
N GLU A 63 -2.38 1.66 19.82
CA GLU A 63 -3.10 0.97 18.73
C GLU A 63 -3.01 1.77 17.41
N ILE A 64 -3.17 3.09 17.50
CA ILE A 64 -2.96 4.03 16.38
C ILE A 64 -1.74 4.88 16.70
N THR A 65 -0.63 4.60 16.01
CA THR A 65 0.65 5.30 16.23
C THR A 65 0.89 6.45 15.25
N SER A 66 0.18 6.45 14.13
CA SER A 66 0.23 7.48 13.09
C SER A 66 -1.01 7.34 12.18
N SER A 67 -1.42 8.45 11.58
CA SER A 67 -2.43 8.53 10.54
C SER A 67 -2.06 9.64 9.57
N LEU A 68 -2.48 9.50 8.31
CA LEU A 68 -2.23 10.49 7.26
C LEU A 68 -3.41 10.48 6.31
N ASP A 69 -3.96 11.66 6.06
CA ASP A 69 -5.01 11.83 5.07
C ASP A 69 -4.40 11.73 3.67
N ILE A 70 -5.08 10.99 2.79
CA ILE A 70 -4.66 10.82 1.40
C ILE A 70 -5.75 11.28 0.45
N GLU A 71 -5.34 11.91 -0.64
CA GLU A 71 -6.20 12.27 -1.76
C GLU A 71 -5.79 11.43 -2.96
N LEU A 72 -6.69 10.55 -3.38
CA LEU A 72 -6.42 9.58 -4.45
C LEU A 72 -6.18 10.28 -5.79
N ASP A 73 -6.99 11.30 -6.09
CA ASP A 73 -6.91 12.06 -7.36
C ASP A 73 -5.54 12.71 -7.55
N THR A 74 -4.96 13.22 -6.46
CA THR A 74 -3.63 13.81 -6.46
C THR A 74 -2.54 12.78 -6.82
N GLN A 75 -2.68 11.52 -6.39
CA GLN A 75 -1.72 10.46 -6.74
C GLN A 75 -1.92 9.96 -8.18
N LEU A 76 -3.15 9.79 -8.62
CA LEU A 76 -3.45 9.38 -10.00
C LEU A 76 -2.94 10.41 -11.01
N ALA A 77 -3.12 11.70 -10.73
CA ALA A 77 -2.58 12.77 -11.57
C ALA A 77 -1.05 12.75 -11.70
N ILE A 78 -0.32 12.22 -10.72
CA ILE A 78 1.14 12.04 -10.80
C ILE A 78 1.47 10.87 -11.73
N VAL A 79 0.75 9.76 -11.60
CA VAL A 79 0.93 8.57 -12.45
C VAL A 79 0.63 8.88 -13.91
N ASP A 80 -0.47 9.57 -14.20
CA ASP A 80 -0.86 9.95 -15.57
C ASP A 80 0.23 10.81 -16.22
N ARG A 81 0.75 11.82 -15.51
CA ARG A 81 1.85 12.67 -16.00
C ARG A 81 3.14 11.89 -16.26
N VAL A 82 3.39 10.80 -15.52
CA VAL A 82 4.55 9.93 -15.75
C VAL A 82 4.30 9.01 -16.94
N GLY A 83 3.09 8.47 -17.08
CA GLY A 83 2.66 7.66 -18.23
C GLY A 83 2.76 8.41 -19.55
N ASP A 84 2.29 9.66 -19.59
CA ASP A 84 2.36 10.54 -20.76
C ASP A 84 3.81 10.77 -21.24
N ARG A 85 4.77 10.85 -20.32
CA ARG A 85 6.20 11.04 -20.64
C ARG A 85 6.87 9.77 -21.15
N LEU A 86 6.31 8.60 -20.85
CA LEU A 86 6.84 7.30 -21.26
C LEU A 86 6.23 6.79 -22.59
N GLY A 87 5.26 7.51 -23.15
CA GLY A 87 4.56 7.11 -24.37
C GLY A 87 3.60 5.96 -24.11
N ASP A 88 2.37 6.27 -23.72
CA ASP A 88 1.33 5.30 -23.36
C ASP A 88 0.78 4.52 -24.58
N GLY A 89 1.56 3.55 -25.05
CA GLY A 89 1.10 2.54 -26.02
C GLY A 89 0.78 1.18 -25.39
N GLY A 90 1.14 0.96 -24.12
CA GLY A 90 1.15 -0.39 -23.52
C GLY A 90 0.39 -0.54 -22.20
N VAL A 91 0.15 0.54 -21.44
CA VAL A 91 -0.40 0.43 -20.07
C VAL A 91 -1.89 0.06 -20.11
N ARG A 92 -2.62 0.58 -21.12
CA ARG A 92 -4.05 0.30 -21.32
C ARG A 92 -4.36 -1.17 -21.63
N SER A 93 -3.42 -1.94 -22.20
CA SER A 93 -3.61 -3.36 -22.51
C SER A 93 -3.37 -4.28 -21.30
N ALA A 94 -2.59 -3.83 -20.31
CA ALA A 94 -2.26 -4.63 -19.13
C ALA A 94 -3.26 -4.45 -17.98
N LEU A 95 -4.17 -3.48 -18.10
CA LEU A 95 -5.28 -3.20 -17.18
C LEU A 95 -6.64 -3.45 -17.84
N SER A 96 -6.74 -4.47 -18.71
CA SER A 96 -8.04 -5.11 -18.99
C SER A 96 -8.53 -5.81 -17.71
N LEU A 97 -8.81 -5.01 -16.69
CA LEU A 97 -9.55 -5.41 -15.52
C LEU A 97 -10.94 -5.79 -16.04
N PRO A 98 -11.42 -7.02 -15.81
CA PRO A 98 -12.81 -7.32 -16.08
C PRO A 98 -13.67 -6.29 -15.33
N SER A 99 -14.76 -5.86 -15.97
CA SER A 99 -15.72 -4.92 -15.41
C SER A 99 -16.03 -5.29 -13.96
N MET A 100 -15.68 -4.41 -13.01
CA MET A 100 -15.85 -4.64 -11.57
C MET A 100 -17.31 -4.87 -11.14
N ALA A 101 -18.28 -4.78 -12.05
CA ALA A 101 -19.70 -5.00 -11.79
C ALA A 101 -20.09 -6.49 -11.71
N GLU A 102 -19.24 -7.42 -12.13
CA GLU A 102 -19.60 -8.85 -12.17
C GLU A 102 -18.51 -9.71 -11.50
N GLY A 103 -18.85 -10.31 -10.35
CA GLY A 103 -18.24 -11.58 -9.96
C GLY A 103 -17.08 -11.58 -8.96
N TRP A 104 -17.15 -10.86 -7.84
CA TRP A 104 -16.39 -11.22 -6.63
C TRP A 104 -17.17 -12.24 -5.76
N GLY A 105 -17.72 -13.29 -6.40
CA GLY A 105 -18.56 -14.30 -5.73
C GLY A 105 -18.51 -15.71 -6.32
N GLU A 106 -17.89 -15.93 -7.48
CA GLU A 106 -17.96 -17.22 -8.18
C GLU A 106 -16.57 -17.79 -8.48
N SER A 107 -15.78 -18.06 -7.44
CA SER A 107 -14.63 -18.98 -7.55
C SER A 107 -14.30 -19.56 -6.18
N PHE A 108 -15.29 -20.18 -5.56
CA PHE A 108 -15.11 -21.19 -4.52
C PHE A 108 -16.07 -22.36 -4.79
N ALA A 109 -15.83 -23.09 -5.88
CA ALA A 109 -16.40 -24.42 -6.08
C ALA A 109 -15.49 -25.21 -7.02
N GLY A 110 -14.91 -26.30 -6.51
CA GLY A 110 -14.12 -27.28 -7.27
C GLY A 110 -12.94 -27.81 -6.48
#